data_AF-A0A0N4XZM1-F1
#
_entry.id   AF-A0A0N4XZM1-F1
#
_cell.length_a   1.000
_cell.length_b   1.000
_cell.length_c   1.000
_cell.angle_alpha   90.00
_cell.angle_beta   90.00
_cell.angle_gamma   90.00
#
_symmetry.space_group_name_H-M   'P 1'
#
loop_
_entity.id
_entity.type
_entity.pdbx_description
1 polymer ?
#
loop_
_entity_poly.entity_id
_entity_poly.type
_entity_poly.pdbx_seq_one_letter_code
_entity_poly.pdbx_strand_id
1 'polypeptide(L)'
;MVQAYCEHRLDAILGFADSYGLATVTKVSAGLNGGVPVLTTAGMPSVLNMKKSYPFLTRMQGSYRQLAVSMYQLIAYQDGAEQLVQTTTPPRNSSSISLNYLKMMFFYHDKKRAVNKPPKEGDSQDADVSSSHCYFSLYAIKNYFTEKSKVFKREWQLNTPSFPFDEELPRTRETTRQWLAEVSMETNGG
;
A
#
# COMPACT_ATOMS: atom_id res chain seq x y z
N MET A 1 -0.55 -10.68 -28.89
CA MET A 1 -1.64 -9.70 -28.61
C MET A 1 -2.08 -8.99 -29.88
N VAL A 2 -1.22 -8.16 -30.51
CA VAL A 2 -1.58 -7.34 -31.69
C VAL A 2 -2.16 -8.16 -32.85
N GLN A 3 -1.55 -9.31 -33.18
CA GLN A 3 -2.07 -10.17 -34.24
C GLN A 3 -3.51 -10.67 -33.95
N ALA A 4 -3.75 -11.18 -32.74
CA ALA A 4 -5.10 -11.62 -32.35
C ALA A 4 -6.12 -10.48 -32.34
N TYR A 5 -5.68 -9.24 -32.04
CA TYR A 5 -6.52 -8.05 -32.17
C TYR A 5 -6.86 -7.75 -33.63
N CYS A 6 -5.86 -7.74 -34.52
CA CYS A 6 -6.07 -7.50 -35.95
C CYS A 6 -6.91 -8.60 -36.62
N GLU A 7 -6.86 -9.82 -36.10
CA GLU A 7 -7.69 -10.95 -36.55
C GLU A 7 -9.08 -10.98 -35.89
N HIS A 8 -9.44 -9.97 -35.07
CA HIS A 8 -10.71 -9.89 -34.34
C HIS A 8 -10.99 -11.10 -33.43
N ARG A 9 -9.94 -11.64 -32.79
CA ARG A 9 -9.99 -12.79 -31.87
C ARG A 9 -9.65 -12.42 -30.42
N LEU A 10 -9.54 -11.14 -30.09
CA LEU A 10 -9.18 -10.66 -28.75
C LEU A 10 -10.14 -9.56 -28.29
N ASP A 11 -11.02 -9.91 -27.34
CA ASP A 11 -12.02 -8.98 -26.80
C ASP A 11 -11.56 -8.25 -25.53
N ALA A 12 -10.74 -8.91 -24.71
CA ALA A 12 -10.25 -8.36 -23.44
C ALA A 12 -8.98 -9.05 -22.97
N ILE A 13 -8.26 -8.39 -22.06
CA ILE A 13 -7.08 -8.94 -21.39
C ILE A 13 -7.35 -9.00 -19.89
N LEU A 14 -7.14 -10.16 -19.27
CA LEU A 14 -7.26 -10.35 -17.83
C LEU A 14 -5.90 -10.69 -17.22
N GLY A 15 -5.50 -9.99 -16.16
CA GLY A 15 -4.32 -10.33 -15.36
C GLY A 15 -3.23 -9.26 -15.32
N PHE A 16 -1.97 -9.68 -15.33
CA PHE A 16 -0.72 -8.97 -14.97
C PHE A 16 -0.40 -8.98 -13.48
N ALA A 17 0.74 -9.59 -13.15
CA ALA A 17 1.24 -9.74 -11.79
C ALA A 17 2.02 -8.49 -11.33
N ASP A 18 2.63 -7.75 -12.24
CA ASP A 18 3.48 -6.60 -11.90
C ASP A 18 2.94 -5.28 -12.49
N SER A 19 3.26 -4.18 -11.82
CA SER A 19 2.74 -2.85 -12.20
C SER A 19 3.36 -2.31 -13.50
N TYR A 20 4.57 -2.74 -13.87
CA TYR A 20 5.26 -2.25 -15.06
C TYR A 20 4.73 -2.91 -16.33
N GLY A 21 4.57 -4.23 -16.32
CA GLY A 21 3.91 -5.00 -17.37
C GLY A 21 2.47 -4.52 -17.56
N LEU A 22 1.72 -4.34 -16.47
CA LEU A 22 0.37 -3.80 -16.51
C LEU A 22 0.32 -2.41 -17.16
N ALA A 23 1.19 -1.48 -16.75
CA ALA A 23 1.24 -0.13 -17.30
C ALA A 23 1.57 -0.15 -18.80
N THR A 24 2.49 -1.03 -19.21
CA THR A 24 2.92 -1.19 -20.60
C THR A 24 1.78 -1.71 -21.46
N VAL A 25 1.18 -2.84 -21.09
CA VAL A 25 0.10 -3.46 -21.87
C VAL A 25 -1.12 -2.55 -21.95
N THR A 26 -1.45 -1.85 -20.86
CA THR A 26 -2.55 -0.89 -20.88
C THR A 26 -2.30 0.26 -21.86
N LYS A 27 -1.07 0.80 -21.91
CA LYS A 27 -0.72 1.87 -22.85
C LYS A 27 -0.75 1.37 -24.30
N VAL A 28 -0.21 0.18 -24.56
CA VAL A 28 -0.24 -0.42 -25.91
C VAL A 28 -1.68 -0.66 -26.34
N SER A 29 -2.51 -1.22 -25.45
CA SER A 29 -3.94 -1.40 -25.69
C SER A 29 -4.61 -0.07 -26.06
N ALA A 30 -4.35 1.01 -25.31
CA ALA A 30 -4.93 2.32 -25.59
C ALA A 30 -4.51 2.92 -26.95
N GLY A 31 -3.39 2.47 -27.52
CA GLY A 31 -2.92 2.86 -28.84
C GLY A 31 -3.56 2.08 -30.00
N LEU A 32 -4.34 1.03 -29.72
CA LEU A 32 -5.07 0.27 -30.75
C LEU A 32 -6.38 0.98 -31.12
N ASN A 33 -6.78 0.89 -32.39
CA ASN A 33 -7.95 1.59 -32.92
C ASN A 33 -9.28 1.03 -32.36
N GLY A 34 -9.73 1.55 -31.22
CA GLY A 34 -10.87 1.04 -30.45
C GLY A 34 -10.49 0.51 -29.06
N GLY A 35 -9.19 0.29 -28.83
CA GLY A 35 -8.63 -0.20 -27.57
C GLY A 35 -9.00 -1.64 -27.23
N VAL A 36 -8.30 -2.21 -26.26
CA VAL A 36 -8.62 -3.53 -25.69
C VAL A 36 -8.78 -3.40 -24.17
N PRO A 37 -9.97 -3.63 -23.60
CA PRO A 37 -10.17 -3.62 -22.16
C PRO A 37 -9.13 -4.48 -21.42
N VAL A 38 -8.49 -3.89 -20.39
CA VAL A 38 -7.55 -4.60 -19.50
C VAL A 38 -8.15 -4.64 -18.11
N LEU A 39 -8.44 -5.84 -17.61
CA LEU A 39 -8.96 -6.08 -16.27
C LEU A 39 -7.89 -6.76 -15.42
N THR A 40 -7.69 -6.28 -14.19
CA THR A 40 -6.62 -6.81 -13.33
C THR A 40 -7.03 -6.86 -11.86
N THR A 41 -6.50 -7.85 -11.14
CA THR A 41 -6.54 -7.94 -9.68
C THR A 41 -5.37 -7.20 -9.01
N ALA A 42 -4.39 -6.74 -9.78
CA ALA A 42 -3.18 -6.10 -9.29
C ALA A 42 -3.14 -4.59 -9.58
N GLY A 43 -1.96 -3.97 -9.42
CA GLY A 43 -1.73 -2.59 -9.83
C GLY A 43 -2.28 -1.56 -8.85
N MET A 44 -1.94 -1.69 -7.55
CA MET A 44 -2.32 -0.71 -6.52
C MET A 44 -1.71 0.71 -6.62
N PRO A 45 -0.63 1.01 -7.40
CA PRO A 45 -0.15 2.38 -7.53
C PRO A 45 -1.22 3.35 -8.04
N SER A 46 -1.40 4.47 -7.33
CA SER A 46 -2.44 5.47 -7.65
C SER A 46 -2.31 6.09 -9.04
N VAL A 47 -1.11 6.10 -9.63
CA VAL A 47 -0.89 6.60 -11.00
C VAL A 47 -1.70 5.83 -12.04
N LEU A 48 -1.99 4.55 -11.79
CA LEU A 48 -2.81 3.71 -12.69
C LEU A 48 -4.30 4.10 -12.70
N ASN A 49 -4.73 5.03 -11.84
CA ASN A 49 -6.08 5.61 -11.89
C ASN A 49 -6.23 6.75 -12.90
N MET A 50 -5.14 7.22 -13.52
CA MET A 50 -5.22 8.32 -14.48
C MET A 50 -5.89 7.84 -15.77
N LYS A 51 -7.21 8.03 -15.90
CA LYS A 51 -7.99 7.63 -17.08
C LYS A 51 -7.51 8.27 -18.38
N LYS A 52 -6.88 9.45 -18.31
CA LYS A 52 -6.19 10.06 -19.46
C LYS A 52 -5.06 9.19 -20.01
N SER A 53 -4.30 8.53 -19.12
CA SER A 53 -3.15 7.71 -19.49
C SER A 53 -3.50 6.22 -19.63
N TYR A 54 -4.54 5.77 -18.94
CA TYR A 54 -4.95 4.37 -18.82
C TYR A 54 -6.48 4.22 -19.02
N PRO A 55 -7.03 4.63 -20.18
CA PRO A 55 -8.47 4.70 -20.40
C PRO A 55 -9.16 3.34 -20.33
N PHE A 56 -8.52 2.28 -20.83
CA PHE A 56 -9.06 0.92 -20.89
C PHE A 56 -8.72 0.04 -19.69
N LEU A 57 -8.07 0.58 -18.66
CA LEU A 57 -7.72 -0.17 -17.46
C LEU A 57 -8.86 -0.14 -16.43
N THR A 58 -9.28 -1.34 -16.05
CA THR A 58 -10.17 -1.58 -14.92
C THR A 58 -9.44 -2.42 -13.87
N ARG A 59 -9.34 -1.89 -12.66
CA ARG A 59 -8.72 -2.59 -11.53
C ARG A 59 -9.83 -3.05 -10.60
N MET A 60 -9.79 -4.31 -10.20
CA MET A 60 -10.72 -4.88 -9.23
C MET A 60 -10.32 -4.53 -7.78
N GLN A 61 -9.06 -4.14 -7.56
CA GLN A 61 -8.54 -3.71 -6.26
C GLN A 61 -8.39 -2.18 -6.17
N GLY A 62 -8.67 -1.63 -5.00
CA GLY A 62 -8.38 -0.23 -4.68
C GLY A 62 -6.89 0.13 -4.76
N SER A 63 -6.57 1.42 -4.88
CA SER A 63 -5.18 1.88 -4.81
C SER A 63 -4.62 1.85 -3.39
N TYR A 64 -3.29 1.95 -3.24
CA TYR A 64 -2.67 2.13 -1.93
C TYR A 64 -3.21 3.35 -1.18
N ARG A 65 -3.58 4.42 -1.91
CA ARG A 65 -4.20 5.60 -1.30
C ARG A 65 -5.62 5.29 -0.79
N GLN A 66 -6.42 4.52 -1.53
CA GLN A 66 -7.76 4.12 -1.06
C GLN A 66 -7.66 3.23 0.18
N LEU A 67 -6.72 2.28 0.21
CA LEU A 67 -6.42 1.50 1.42
C LEU A 67 -6.06 2.41 2.60
N ALA A 68 -5.19 3.39 2.38
CA ALA A 68 -4.77 4.33 3.42
C ALA A 68 -5.94 5.18 3.97
N VAL A 69 -6.87 5.60 3.10
CA VAL A 69 -8.11 6.30 3.49
C VAL A 69 -8.95 5.40 4.40
N SER A 70 -9.19 4.15 4.00
CA SER A 70 -9.97 3.20 4.79
C SER A 70 -9.33 2.92 6.15
N MET A 71 -8.00 2.76 6.20
CA MET A 71 -7.28 2.60 7.47
C MET A 71 -7.38 3.83 8.37
N TYR A 72 -7.33 5.03 7.79
CA TYR A 72 -7.51 6.27 8.55
C TYR A 72 -8.92 6.36 9.14
N GLN A 73 -9.95 6.00 8.37
CA GLN A 73 -11.32 5.95 8.84
C GLN A 73 -11.52 4.98 10.00
N LEU A 74 -10.84 3.83 9.97
CA LEU A 74 -10.92 2.83 11.04
C LEU A 74 -10.15 3.24 12.31
N ILE A 75 -8.97 3.84 12.16
CA ILE A 75 -8.05 4.03 13.30
C ILE A 75 -8.11 5.43 13.89
N ALA A 76 -8.20 6.44 13.03
CA ALA A 76 -7.80 7.80 13.35
C ALA A 76 -8.89 8.84 13.08
N TYR A 77 -9.92 8.47 12.33
CA TYR A 77 -11.02 9.37 12.03
C TYR A 77 -11.89 9.50 13.27
N GLN A 78 -11.87 10.70 13.85
CA GLN A 78 -12.82 11.12 14.87
C GLN A 78 -13.86 11.95 14.13
N ASP A 79 -15.11 11.51 14.15
CA ASP A 79 -16.20 12.26 13.53
C ASP A 79 -16.25 13.65 14.17
N GLY A 80 -16.15 14.71 13.36
CA GLY A 80 -16.25 16.10 13.86
C GLY A 80 -17.62 16.42 14.47
N ALA A 81 -18.55 15.46 14.49
CA ALA A 81 -19.88 15.58 15.05
C ALA A 81 -19.93 15.50 16.59
N GLU A 82 -18.87 15.04 17.27
CA GLU A 82 -18.85 15.07 18.75
C GLU A 82 -18.61 16.47 19.34
N GLN A 83 -18.34 17.50 18.53
CA GLN A 83 -18.13 18.86 19.03
C GLN A 83 -19.20 19.89 18.67
N LEU A 84 -20.26 19.56 17.91
CA LEU A 84 -21.21 20.61 17.49
C LEU A 84 -22.71 20.32 17.56
N VAL A 85 -23.21 19.11 17.85
CA VAL A 85 -24.67 18.89 17.77
C VAL A 85 -25.23 17.99 18.86
N GLN A 86 -25.67 18.63 19.93
CA GLN A 86 -26.61 18.13 20.93
C GLN A 86 -28.06 18.11 20.38
N THR A 87 -28.30 17.68 19.13
CA THR A 87 -29.66 17.55 18.58
C THR A 87 -29.87 16.22 17.85
N THR A 88 -30.55 15.32 18.56
CA THR A 88 -31.60 14.40 18.09
C THR A 88 -31.70 14.09 16.59
N THR A 89 -30.78 13.31 16.00
CA THR A 89 -31.09 12.23 15.04
C THR A 89 -29.83 11.40 14.75
N PRO A 90 -29.83 10.07 14.91
CA PRO A 90 -28.67 9.27 14.55
C PRO A 90 -28.59 9.09 13.02
N PRO A 91 -27.47 9.40 12.36
CA PRO A 91 -27.28 8.99 10.97
C PRO A 91 -27.14 7.47 10.91
N ARG A 92 -27.98 6.86 10.07
CA ARG A 92 -27.99 5.42 9.77
C ARG A 92 -26.68 5.01 9.08
N ASN A 93 -26.02 4.00 9.65
CA ASN A 93 -24.96 3.17 9.06
C ASN A 93 -23.58 3.80 8.82
N SER A 94 -23.02 4.47 9.81
CA SER A 94 -21.56 4.55 9.98
C SER A 94 -21.17 3.66 11.16
N SER A 95 -20.38 2.62 10.92
CA SER A 95 -19.67 1.96 12.03
C SER A 95 -18.71 2.99 12.62
N SER A 96 -19.10 3.63 13.73
CA SER A 96 -18.37 4.69 14.45
C SER A 96 -17.12 4.17 15.18
N ILE A 97 -16.54 3.06 14.70
CA ILE A 97 -15.42 2.41 15.36
C ILE A 97 -14.16 3.20 14.98
N SER A 98 -13.88 4.23 15.76
CA SER A 98 -12.59 4.89 15.79
C SER A 98 -11.76 4.23 16.89
N LEU A 99 -10.73 3.48 16.50
CA LEU A 99 -9.91 2.74 17.47
C LEU A 99 -8.98 3.65 18.29
N ASN A 100 -8.73 4.88 17.83
CA ASN A 100 -7.86 5.86 18.47
C ASN A 100 -6.45 5.34 18.78
N TYR A 101 -5.94 4.39 17.98
CA TYR A 101 -4.59 3.86 18.16
C TYR A 101 -3.54 4.85 17.69
N LEU A 102 -2.67 5.25 18.60
CA LEU A 102 -1.59 6.20 18.33
C LEU A 102 -0.20 5.53 18.25
N LYS A 103 0.03 4.54 19.11
CA LYS A 103 1.29 3.81 19.24
C LYS A 103 1.22 2.54 18.38
N MET A 104 1.52 2.70 17.08
CA MET A 104 1.46 1.61 16.11
C MET A 104 2.85 1.35 15.51
N MET A 105 3.19 0.07 15.38
CA MET A 105 4.42 -0.38 14.76
C MET A 105 4.17 -0.90 13.34
N PHE A 106 5.08 -0.61 12.43
CA PHE A 106 5.01 -1.02 11.03
C PHE A 106 6.00 -2.15 10.78
N PHE A 107 5.54 -3.40 10.94
CA PHE A 107 6.33 -4.60 10.68
C PHE A 107 6.04 -5.09 9.25
N TYR A 108 7.03 -5.15 8.36
CA TYR A 108 6.78 -5.48 6.96
C TYR A 108 7.91 -6.22 6.25
N HIS A 109 7.51 -7.07 5.31
CA HIS A 109 8.44 -7.67 4.37
C HIS A 109 8.99 -6.61 3.43
N ASP A 110 10.31 -6.44 3.34
CA ASP A 110 10.96 -5.65 2.30
C ASP A 110 12.40 -6.09 2.12
N LYS A 111 12.63 -6.94 1.12
CA LYS A 111 13.97 -7.42 0.76
C LYS A 111 14.98 -6.32 0.48
N LYS A 112 14.58 -5.07 0.18
CA LYS A 112 15.53 -3.98 -0.05
C LYS A 112 16.10 -3.42 1.26
N ARG A 113 15.26 -3.20 2.28
CA ARG A 113 15.64 -2.60 3.57
C ARG A 113 15.72 -3.59 4.72
N ALA A 114 15.54 -4.88 4.47
CA ALA A 114 15.54 -5.92 5.48
C ALA A 114 16.73 -5.84 6.45
N VAL A 115 16.45 -5.81 7.76
CA VAL A 115 17.48 -5.74 8.80
C VAL A 115 18.20 -7.06 9.03
N ASN A 116 17.55 -8.17 8.70
CA ASN A 116 18.09 -9.53 8.84
C ASN A 116 18.95 -9.97 7.65
N LYS A 117 19.37 -9.04 6.80
CA LYS A 117 20.32 -9.32 5.72
C LYS A 117 21.69 -9.65 6.29
N PRO A 118 22.40 -10.64 5.73
CA PRO A 118 23.80 -10.83 6.06
C PRO A 118 24.61 -9.56 5.73
N PRO A 119 25.61 -9.19 6.55
CA PRO A 119 26.54 -8.11 6.22
C PRO A 119 27.17 -8.38 4.84
N LYS A 120 27.13 -7.40 3.94
CA LYS A 120 27.68 -7.56 2.59
C LYS A 120 29.21 -7.68 2.63
N GLU A 121 29.75 -8.82 2.23
CA GLU A 121 31.13 -8.90 1.73
C GLU A 121 31.11 -8.56 0.23
N GLY A 122 31.38 -7.30 -0.11
CA GLY A 122 31.62 -6.86 -1.48
C GLY A 122 30.44 -6.22 -2.23
N ASP A 123 30.78 -5.24 -3.08
CA ASP A 123 29.89 -4.45 -3.96
C ASP A 123 29.27 -5.30 -5.09
N SER A 124 28.36 -6.20 -4.76
CA SER A 124 27.63 -6.99 -5.76
C SER A 124 26.12 -6.86 -5.62
N GLN A 125 25.55 -6.13 -6.60
CA GLN A 125 24.17 -6.19 -7.12
C GLN A 125 23.00 -5.86 -6.16
N ASP A 126 22.84 -4.58 -5.79
CA ASP A 126 21.55 -4.03 -5.32
C ASP A 126 20.53 -3.79 -6.47
N ALA A 127 20.83 -4.25 -7.68
CA ALA A 127 20.26 -3.69 -8.90
C ALA A 127 18.80 -4.07 -9.20
N ASP A 128 18.22 -5.10 -8.58
CA ASP A 128 16.90 -5.60 -9.05
C ASP A 128 15.87 -5.97 -7.98
N VAL A 129 16.14 -5.68 -6.70
CA VAL A 129 15.19 -6.00 -5.65
C VAL A 129 14.15 -4.88 -5.50
N SER A 130 13.02 -5.04 -6.18
CA SER A 130 11.84 -4.17 -6.02
C SER A 130 11.29 -4.25 -4.59
N SER A 131 10.76 -3.13 -4.09
CA SER A 131 10.06 -3.12 -2.82
C SER A 131 8.77 -3.92 -2.88
N SER A 132 8.39 -4.54 -1.76
CA SER A 132 7.20 -5.38 -1.69
C SER A 132 5.89 -4.57 -1.69
N HIS A 133 4.77 -5.25 -1.98
CA HIS A 133 3.43 -4.71 -1.77
C HIS A 133 3.18 -4.30 -0.31
N CYS A 134 3.77 -5.01 0.64
CA CYS A 134 3.66 -4.73 2.07
C CYS A 134 4.26 -3.35 2.40
N TYR A 135 5.47 -3.07 1.89
CA TYR A 135 6.11 -1.78 2.03
C TYR A 135 5.26 -0.64 1.45
N PHE A 136 4.81 -0.75 0.20
CA PHE A 136 4.06 0.33 -0.44
C PHE A 136 2.72 0.63 0.25
N SER A 137 2.04 -0.41 0.72
CA SER A 137 0.77 -0.29 1.46
C SER A 137 0.97 0.47 2.77
N LEU A 138 1.94 0.03 3.57
CA LEU A 138 2.27 0.65 4.86
C LEU A 138 2.80 2.07 4.71
N TYR A 139 3.63 2.32 3.69
CA TYR A 139 4.12 3.64 3.38
C TYR A 139 3.00 4.61 2.97
N ALA A 140 2.02 4.14 2.19
CA ALA A 140 0.85 4.94 1.84
C ALA A 140 -0.02 5.26 3.06
N ILE A 141 -0.22 4.29 3.97
CA ILE A 141 -0.91 4.50 5.25
C ILE A 141 -0.18 5.58 6.07
N LYS A 142 1.13 5.40 6.29
CA LYS A 142 1.96 6.35 7.04
C LYS A 142 1.82 7.78 6.48
N ASN A 143 2.00 7.93 5.17
CA ASN A 143 1.94 9.23 4.52
C ASN A 143 0.55 9.85 4.59
N TYR A 144 -0.52 9.07 4.42
CA TYR A 144 -1.87 9.60 4.50
C TYR A 144 -2.21 10.10 5.91
N PHE A 145 -1.85 9.35 6.95
CA PHE A 145 -2.10 9.73 8.35
C PHE A 145 -1.36 11.02 8.72
N THR A 146 -0.09 11.13 8.32
CA THR A 146 0.73 12.34 8.56
C THR A 146 0.31 13.53 7.71
N GLU A 147 -0.27 13.31 6.53
CA GLU A 147 -0.91 14.34 5.69
C GLU A 147 -2.18 14.88 6.37
N LYS A 148 -3.00 13.99 6.95
CA LYS A 148 -4.34 14.33 7.46
C LYS A 148 -4.41 14.73 8.93
N SER A 149 -3.49 14.28 9.77
CA SER A 149 -3.54 14.54 11.21
C SER A 149 -2.23 15.12 11.74
N LYS A 150 -2.35 16.27 12.41
CA LYS A 150 -1.23 16.92 13.11
C LYS A 150 -0.69 16.05 14.25
N VAL A 151 -1.55 15.24 14.87
CA VAL A 151 -1.17 14.32 15.96
C VAL A 151 -0.26 13.24 15.41
N PHE A 152 -0.69 12.51 14.39
CA PHE A 152 0.15 11.50 13.74
C PHE A 152 1.40 12.11 13.12
N LYS A 153 1.32 13.30 12.51
CA LYS A 153 2.50 14.01 12.01
C LYS A 153 3.53 14.28 13.11
N ARG A 154 3.11 14.64 14.32
CA ARG A 154 4.01 14.89 15.47
C ARG A 154 4.57 13.58 16.03
N GLU A 155 3.71 12.61 16.30
CA GLU A 155 4.13 11.35 16.92
C GLU A 155 5.06 10.53 16.01
N TRP A 156 4.92 10.66 14.69
CA TRP A 156 5.73 9.91 13.72
C TRP A 156 6.85 10.73 13.08
N GLN A 157 7.05 11.98 13.53
CA GLN A 157 8.02 12.93 12.95
C GLN A 157 9.48 12.53 13.19
N LEU A 158 9.77 11.88 14.33
CA LEU A 158 11.13 11.54 14.74
C LEU A 158 11.52 10.13 14.28
N ASN A 159 10.67 9.13 14.54
CA ASN A 159 10.81 7.80 13.97
C ASN A 159 9.43 7.14 13.97
N THR A 160 8.91 6.75 12.81
CA THR A 160 7.77 5.84 12.79
C THR A 160 8.35 4.46 13.03
N PRO A 161 8.01 3.78 14.14
CA PRO A 161 8.58 2.47 14.45
C PRO A 161 8.30 1.53 13.28
N SER A 162 9.36 1.16 12.57
CA SER A 162 9.26 0.41 11.33
C SER A 162 10.34 -0.66 11.30
N PHE A 163 9.91 -1.89 11.07
CA PHE A 163 10.79 -3.04 11.05
C PHE A 163 10.70 -3.75 9.69
N PRO A 164 11.57 -3.39 8.74
CA PRO A 164 11.70 -4.10 7.48
C PRO A 164 12.44 -5.43 7.70
N PHE A 165 11.89 -6.54 7.21
CA PHE A 165 12.57 -7.84 7.23
C PHE A 165 12.42 -8.58 5.90
N ASP A 166 13.32 -9.52 5.62
CA ASP A 166 13.20 -10.46 4.52
C ASP A 166 12.57 -11.76 5.06
N GLU A 167 11.45 -12.17 4.47
CA GLU A 167 10.71 -13.36 4.91
C GLU A 167 11.33 -14.66 4.40
N GLU A 168 12.14 -14.57 3.34
CA GLU A 168 12.83 -15.72 2.75
C GLU A 168 14.12 -16.07 3.48
N LEU A 169 14.63 -15.17 4.32
CA LEU A 169 15.82 -15.42 5.12
C LEU A 169 15.48 -16.23 6.39
N PRO A 170 16.32 -17.19 6.78
CA PRO A 170 16.11 -17.98 7.98
C PRO A 170 15.98 -17.12 9.24
N ARG A 171 15.04 -17.48 10.12
CA ARG A 171 14.83 -16.85 11.43
C ARG A 171 14.41 -17.89 12.45
N THR A 172 14.83 -17.71 13.70
CA THR A 172 14.35 -18.54 14.80
C THR A 172 13.19 -17.86 15.51
N ARG A 173 12.54 -18.62 16.40
CA ARG A 173 11.47 -18.08 17.24
C ARG A 173 12.02 -17.03 18.21
N GLU A 174 13.23 -17.26 18.71
CA GLU A 174 13.93 -16.41 19.66
C GLU A 174 14.26 -15.06 19.02
N THR A 175 14.82 -15.06 17.80
CA THR A 175 15.13 -13.80 17.08
C THR A 175 13.86 -13.01 16.77
N THR A 176 12.80 -13.68 16.31
CA THR A 176 11.51 -13.00 16.05
C THR A 176 10.92 -12.41 17.33
N ARG A 177 11.00 -13.12 18.46
CA ARG A 177 10.53 -12.62 19.77
C ARG A 177 11.32 -11.38 20.20
N GLN A 178 12.63 -11.41 20.03
CA GLN A 178 13.50 -10.28 20.37
C GLN A 178 13.15 -9.05 19.52
N TRP A 179 13.03 -9.20 18.21
CA TRP A 179 12.65 -8.10 17.31
C TRP A 179 11.30 -7.48 17.69
N LEU A 180 10.30 -8.31 17.99
CA LEU A 180 8.99 -7.82 18.42
C LEU A 180 9.07 -7.06 19.75
N ALA A 181 9.90 -7.52 20.69
CA ALA A 181 10.09 -6.84 21.97
C ALA A 181 10.76 -5.48 21.77
N GLU A 182 11.85 -5.41 21.01
CA GLU A 182 12.61 -4.18 20.72
C GLU A 182 11.72 -3.14 20.02
N VAL A 183 11.09 -3.51 18.90
CA VAL A 183 10.26 -2.60 18.11
C VAL A 183 9.02 -2.15 18.89
N SER A 184 8.45 -3.03 19.73
CA SER A 184 7.34 -2.66 20.60
C SER A 184 7.76 -1.60 21.62
N MET A 185 8.96 -1.69 22.20
CA MET A 185 9.45 -0.69 23.13
C MET A 185 9.70 0.65 22.43
N GLU A 186 10.34 0.64 21.26
CA GLU A 186 10.53 1.85 20.43
C GLU A 186 9.20 2.54 20.11
N THR A 187 8.16 1.74 19.84
CA THR A 187 6.81 2.25 19.54
C THR A 187 6.16 3.00 20.69
N ASN A 188 6.54 2.68 21.92
CA ASN A 188 5.97 3.29 23.12
C ASN A 188 6.85 4.40 23.71
N GLY A 189 7.92 4.83 23.01
CA GLY A 189 8.84 5.87 23.49
C GLY A 189 9.82 5.39 24.55
N GLY A 190 10.25 4.12 24.44
CA GLY A 190 11.32 3.54 25.25
C GLY A 190 12.67 4.26 25.10
#